data_AF-L0MZU4-F1
#
_entry.id   AF-L0MZU4-F1
#
_cell.length_a   1.000
_cell.length_b   1.000
_cell.length_c   1.000
_cell.angle_alpha   90.00
_cell.angle_beta   90.00
_cell.angle_gamma   90.00
#
_symmetry.space_group_name_H-M   'P 1'
#
loop_
_entity.id
_entity.type
_entity.pdbx_description
1 polymer ?
#
loop_
_entity_poly.entity_id
_entity_poly.type
_entity_poly.pdbx_seq_one_letter_code
_entity_poly.pdbx_strand_id
1 'polypeptide(L)'
;MMKCQCFVLIAIFFWIGQSRAERPERKCIRELARTDEVCILHCSYSYYGFTDENYRITKKHIETFRDVLISYNAVPGNEKKKLFDHIKACADTANATKPKSHNDKCYKIIHYYRCVVDGKVLSWNSYAAAIIKYDKTKNV
;
A
#
# COMPACT_ATOMS: atom_id res chain seq x y z
N MET A 1 -37.82 -35.53 -16.99
CA MET A 1 -36.49 -35.46 -17.63
C MET A 1 -36.10 -33.99 -17.80
N MET A 2 -34.94 -33.60 -17.26
CA MET A 2 -34.23 -32.32 -17.48
C MET A 2 -35.00 -30.99 -17.35
N LYS A 3 -35.16 -30.46 -16.13
CA LYS A 3 -35.46 -29.02 -15.91
C LYS A 3 -34.67 -28.33 -14.79
N CYS A 4 -33.79 -29.04 -14.08
CA CYS A 4 -32.94 -28.45 -13.03
C CYS A 4 -31.43 -28.39 -13.37
N GLN A 5 -30.99 -28.91 -14.53
CA GLN A 5 -29.56 -28.95 -14.87
C GLN A 5 -29.06 -27.66 -15.55
N CYS A 6 -29.90 -26.93 -16.28
CA CYS A 6 -29.47 -25.72 -16.99
C CYS A 6 -29.18 -24.54 -16.04
N PHE A 7 -29.94 -24.40 -14.95
CA PHE A 7 -29.74 -23.32 -13.97
C PHE A 7 -28.47 -23.50 -13.13
N VAL A 8 -28.09 -24.74 -12.81
CA VAL A 8 -26.86 -25.04 -12.07
C VAL A 8 -25.63 -24.70 -12.90
N LEU A 9 -25.65 -24.97 -14.20
CA LEU A 9 -24.53 -24.68 -15.10
C LEU A 9 -24.31 -23.17 -15.29
N ILE A 10 -25.38 -22.38 -15.38
CA ILE A 10 -25.27 -20.91 -15.51
C ILE A 10 -24.71 -20.27 -14.23
N ALA A 11 -25.11 -20.75 -13.05
CA ALA A 11 -24.56 -20.28 -11.77
C ALA A 11 -23.05 -20.55 -11.64
N ILE A 12 -22.57 -21.67 -12.18
CA ILE A 12 -21.15 -22.03 -12.18
C ILE A 12 -20.33 -21.13 -13.13
N PHE A 13 -20.88 -20.73 -14.28
CA PHE A 13 -20.20 -19.80 -15.19
C PHE A 13 -20.05 -18.38 -14.62
N PHE A 14 -21.02 -17.90 -13.83
CA PHE A 14 -20.87 -16.64 -13.09
C PHE A 14 -19.85 -16.74 -11.94
N TRP A 15 -19.58 -17.94 -11.42
CA TRP A 15 -18.60 -18.15 -10.35
C TRP A 15 -17.17 -18.40 -10.86
N ILE A 16 -17.04 -18.90 -12.09
CA ILE A 16 -15.74 -19.10 -12.78
C ILE A 16 -15.30 -17.80 -13.50
N GLY A 17 -16.08 -16.73 -13.40
CA GLY A 17 -15.66 -15.35 -13.66
C GLY A 17 -14.51 -14.98 -12.73
N GLN A 18 -13.32 -15.42 -13.13
CA GLN A 18 -12.07 -15.35 -12.43
C GLN A 18 -11.93 -14.01 -11.73
N SER A 19 -12.02 -14.00 -10.41
CA SER A 19 -11.28 -13.03 -9.61
C SER A 19 -9.81 -13.30 -9.90
N ARG A 20 -9.29 -12.79 -11.02
CA ARG A 20 -7.85 -12.64 -11.20
C ARG A 20 -7.44 -11.57 -10.21
N ALA A 21 -7.31 -12.00 -8.97
CA ALA A 21 -6.76 -11.22 -7.90
C ALA A 21 -5.49 -10.56 -8.43
N GLU A 22 -5.58 -9.26 -8.69
CA GLU A 22 -4.44 -8.50 -9.16
C GLU A 22 -3.67 -8.03 -7.94
N ARG A 23 -2.38 -7.75 -8.12
CA ARG A 23 -1.60 -7.15 -7.06
C ARG A 23 -1.85 -5.65 -7.00
N PRO A 24 -1.91 -5.05 -5.81
CA PRO A 24 -2.10 -3.61 -5.65
C PRO A 24 -1.22 -2.76 -6.56
N GLU A 25 0.09 -3.00 -6.59
CA GLU A 25 1.02 -2.21 -7.40
C GLU A 25 0.67 -2.26 -8.89
N ARG A 26 0.38 -3.45 -9.43
CA ARG A 26 0.02 -3.63 -10.84
C ARG A 26 -1.27 -2.93 -11.21
N LYS A 27 -2.29 -3.07 -10.34
CA LYS A 27 -3.59 -2.40 -10.53
C LYS A 27 -3.42 -0.89 -10.57
N CYS A 28 -2.71 -0.33 -9.58
CA CYS A 28 -2.47 1.10 -9.47
C CYS A 28 -1.67 1.66 -10.66
N ILE A 29 -0.62 0.96 -11.10
CA ILE A 29 0.14 1.37 -12.30
C ILE A 29 -0.76 1.35 -13.54
N ARG A 30 -1.52 0.26 -13.77
CA ARG A 30 -2.41 0.16 -14.93
C ARG A 30 -3.43 1.30 -14.97
N GLU A 31 -4.03 1.63 -13.83
CA GLU A 31 -5.10 2.62 -13.73
C GLU A 31 -4.59 4.06 -13.82
N LEU A 32 -3.41 4.35 -13.26
CA LEU A 32 -2.97 5.73 -13.04
C LEU A 32 -1.75 6.17 -13.86
N ALA A 33 -0.97 5.26 -14.45
CA ALA A 33 0.29 5.63 -15.14
C ALA A 33 0.13 6.62 -16.30
N ARG A 34 -1.07 6.75 -16.89
CA ARG A 34 -1.34 7.68 -18.00
C ARG A 34 -2.02 8.98 -17.59
N THR A 35 -2.65 9.00 -16.42
CA THR A 35 -3.56 10.09 -16.02
C THR A 35 -3.13 10.77 -14.74
N ASP A 36 -2.48 10.03 -13.83
CA ASP A 36 -2.22 10.49 -12.46
C ASP A 36 -1.07 9.72 -11.80
N GLU A 37 0.09 9.69 -12.47
CA GLU A 37 1.26 8.91 -12.07
C GLU A 37 1.70 9.19 -10.62
N VAL A 38 1.58 10.44 -10.18
CA VAL A 38 1.97 10.88 -8.84
C VAL A 38 1.15 10.20 -7.73
N CYS A 39 -0.03 9.68 -8.05
CA CYS A 39 -0.92 9.01 -7.11
C CYS A 39 -0.76 7.48 -7.07
N ILE A 40 0.09 6.88 -7.92
CA ILE A 40 0.34 5.42 -7.92
C ILE A 40 0.79 4.93 -6.54
N LEU A 41 1.68 5.68 -5.89
CA LEU A 41 2.19 5.33 -4.56
C LEU A 41 1.07 5.35 -3.51
N HIS A 42 0.24 6.40 -3.51
CA HIS A 42 -0.90 6.49 -2.58
C HIS A 42 -1.91 5.37 -2.82
N CYS A 43 -2.24 5.08 -4.08
CA CYS A 43 -3.11 3.97 -4.45
C CYS A 43 -2.58 2.64 -3.89
N SER A 44 -1.28 2.37 -4.03
CA SER A 44 -0.68 1.14 -3.50
C SER A 44 -0.69 1.13 -1.96
N TYR A 45 -0.34 2.26 -1.34
CA TYR A 45 -0.31 2.41 0.11
C TYR A 45 -1.68 2.29 0.78
N SER A 46 -2.76 2.69 0.12
CA SER A 46 -4.12 2.52 0.64
C SER A 46 -4.51 1.04 0.71
N TYR A 47 -4.22 0.25 -0.33
CA TYR A 47 -4.41 -1.20 -0.32
C TYR A 47 -3.54 -1.92 0.71
N TYR A 48 -2.34 -1.40 0.96
CA TYR A 48 -1.42 -1.92 1.98
C TYR A 48 -1.84 -1.59 3.42
N GLY A 49 -2.69 -0.56 3.60
CA GLY A 49 -3.11 -0.04 4.90
C GLY A 49 -2.12 0.97 5.51
N PHE A 50 -1.20 1.52 4.71
CA PHE A 50 -0.22 2.53 5.14
C PHE A 50 -0.76 3.95 5.05
N THR A 51 -1.85 4.13 4.33
CA THR A 51 -2.70 5.32 4.26
C THR A 51 -4.15 4.87 4.10
N ASP A 52 -5.09 5.81 4.04
CA ASP A 52 -6.44 5.55 3.53
C ASP A 52 -6.72 6.32 2.24
N GLU A 53 -7.90 6.09 1.67
CA GLU A 53 -8.40 6.77 0.46
C GLU A 53 -8.44 8.30 0.61
N ASN A 54 -8.55 8.80 1.86
CA ASN A 54 -8.56 10.22 2.19
C ASN A 54 -7.15 10.77 2.50
N TYR A 55 -6.09 10.04 2.13
CA TYR A 55 -4.70 10.43 2.33
C TYR A 55 -4.30 10.59 3.80
N ARG A 56 -5.06 10.06 4.76
CA ARG A 56 -4.77 10.21 6.19
C ARG A 56 -3.71 9.22 6.62
N ILE A 57 -2.78 9.67 7.47
CA ILE A 57 -1.76 8.82 8.10
C ILE A 57 -2.07 8.79 9.59
N THR A 58 -2.84 7.79 10.02
CA THR A 58 -3.24 7.62 11.41
C THR A 58 -2.22 6.77 12.17
N LYS A 59 -2.34 6.71 13.50
CA LYS A 59 -1.53 5.81 14.33
C LYS A 59 -1.59 4.36 13.84
N LYS A 60 -2.79 3.86 13.48
CA LYS A 60 -2.98 2.51 12.93
C LYS A 60 -2.20 2.29 11.64
N HIS A 61 -2.15 3.29 10.76
CA HIS A 61 -1.39 3.21 9.51
C HIS A 61 0.12 3.16 9.75
N ILE A 62 0.61 3.97 10.70
CA ILE A 62 2.02 3.97 11.13
C ILE A 62 2.41 2.60 11.72
N GLU A 63 1.57 2.05 12.59
CA GLU A 63 1.77 0.73 13.19
C GLU A 63 1.76 -0.38 12.13
N THR A 64 0.79 -0.35 11.21
CA THR A 64 0.71 -1.31 10.09
C THR A 64 1.97 -1.25 9.22
N PHE A 65 2.45 -0.05 8.88
CA PHE A 65 3.64 0.10 8.06
C PHE A 65 4.89 -0.43 8.78
N ARG A 66 5.05 -0.08 10.06
CA ARG A 66 6.12 -0.63 10.92
C ARG A 66 6.05 -2.17 10.94
N ASP A 67 4.88 -2.74 11.20
CA ASP A 67 4.72 -4.17 11.39
C ASP A 67 5.04 -4.96 10.12
N VAL A 68 4.67 -4.43 8.95
CA VAL A 68 5.07 -5.02 7.66
C VAL A 68 6.59 -4.97 7.51
N LEU A 69 7.22 -3.82 7.71
CA LEU A 69 8.68 -3.69 7.57
C LEU A 69 9.44 -4.62 8.52
N ILE A 70 8.97 -4.76 9.76
CA ILE A 70 9.55 -5.69 10.74
C ILE A 70 9.34 -7.14 10.32
N SER A 71 8.12 -7.51 9.91
CA SER A 71 7.77 -8.89 9.56
C SER A 71 8.59 -9.41 8.37
N TYR A 72 9.01 -8.52 7.49
CA TYR A 72 9.86 -8.84 6.34
C TYR A 72 11.34 -8.49 6.55
N ASN A 73 11.78 -8.29 7.80
CA ASN A 73 13.17 -8.06 8.20
C ASN A 73 13.83 -6.87 7.49
N ALA A 74 13.10 -5.76 7.31
CA ALA A 74 13.64 -4.56 6.69
C ALA A 74 14.68 -3.84 7.57
N VAL A 75 14.63 -4.05 8.89
CA VAL A 75 15.61 -3.56 9.86
C VAL A 75 15.97 -4.66 10.88
N PRO A 76 17.16 -4.60 11.51
CA PRO A 76 17.51 -5.48 12.62
C PRO A 76 16.54 -5.40 13.80
N GLY A 77 16.43 -6.49 14.57
CA GLY A 77 15.43 -6.59 15.65
C GLY A 77 15.60 -5.57 16.79
N ASN A 78 16.82 -5.10 17.04
CA ASN A 78 17.13 -4.04 18.00
C ASN A 78 16.78 -2.63 17.49
N GLU A 79 16.54 -2.44 16.19
CA GLU A 79 16.18 -1.15 15.60
C GLU A 79 14.67 -0.93 15.46
N LYS A 80 13.83 -1.88 15.90
CA LYS A 80 12.36 -1.80 15.79
C LYS A 80 11.77 -0.53 16.38
N LYS A 81 12.23 -0.12 17.57
CA LYS A 81 11.77 1.12 18.24
C LYS A 81 12.20 2.35 17.46
N LYS A 82 13.48 2.41 17.05
CA LYS A 82 14.05 3.49 16.24
C LYS A 82 13.29 3.65 14.91
N LEU A 83 12.94 2.55 14.24
CA LEU A 83 12.12 2.55 13.03
C LEU A 83 10.73 3.14 13.31
N PHE A 84 10.06 2.72 14.38
CA PHE A 84 8.73 3.24 14.71
C PHE A 84 8.76 4.75 14.97
N ASP A 85 9.70 5.22 15.79
CA ASP A 85 9.86 6.63 16.12
C ASP A 85 10.16 7.47 14.86
N HIS A 86 10.97 6.92 13.95
CA HIS A 86 11.28 7.54 12.66
C HIS A 86 10.04 7.64 11.75
N ILE A 87 9.30 6.55 11.55
CA ILE A 87 8.07 6.56 10.75
C ILE A 87 7.05 7.54 11.34
N LYS A 88 6.91 7.56 12.67
CA LYS A 88 6.02 8.50 13.36
C LYS A 88 6.44 9.95 13.12
N ALA A 89 7.73 10.29 13.23
CA ALA A 89 8.20 11.65 12.97
C ALA A 89 7.89 12.09 11.53
N CYS A 90 8.12 11.21 10.55
CA CYS A 90 7.77 11.48 9.15
C CYS A 90 6.28 11.66 8.93
N ALA A 91 5.45 10.85 9.61
CA ALA A 91 4.00 10.99 9.55
C ALA A 91 3.52 12.30 10.19
N ASP A 92 4.11 12.72 11.31
CA ASP A 92 3.82 13.98 11.99
C ASP A 92 4.13 15.18 11.06
N THR A 93 5.28 15.16 10.37
CA THR A 93 5.63 16.16 9.35
C THR A 93 4.63 16.16 8.19
N ALA A 94 4.27 14.99 7.66
CA ALA A 94 3.32 14.88 6.56
C ALA A 94 1.93 15.39 6.98
N ASN A 95 1.45 15.05 8.17
CA ASN A 95 0.15 15.46 8.69
C ASN A 95 0.06 16.96 9.02
N ALA A 96 1.19 17.62 9.28
CA ALA A 96 1.24 19.08 9.47
C ALA A 96 1.01 19.86 8.15
N THR A 97 1.18 19.21 7.00
CA THR A 97 0.94 19.84 5.70
C THR A 97 -0.56 20.05 5.43
N LYS A 98 -0.88 21.13 4.72
CA LYS A 98 -2.26 21.46 4.28
C LYS A 98 -2.34 21.46 2.75
N PRO A 99 -2.29 20.27 2.10
CA PRO A 99 -2.35 20.17 0.64
C PRO A 99 -3.69 20.71 0.11
N LYS A 100 -3.65 21.46 -0.99
CA LYS A 100 -4.83 22.15 -1.54
C LYS A 100 -5.42 21.40 -2.73
N SER A 101 -4.56 20.85 -3.58
CA SER A 101 -4.96 20.09 -4.76
C SER A 101 -4.96 18.58 -4.51
N HIS A 102 -5.55 17.82 -5.43
CA HIS A 102 -5.44 16.35 -5.45
C HIS A 102 -3.97 15.90 -5.58
N ASN A 103 -3.24 16.48 -6.53
CA ASN A 103 -1.82 16.17 -6.73
C ASN A 103 -0.98 16.50 -5.49
N ASP A 104 -1.27 17.60 -4.79
CA ASP A 104 -0.58 17.96 -3.54
C ASP A 104 -0.76 16.87 -2.47
N LYS A 105 -1.95 16.25 -2.41
CA LYS A 105 -2.21 15.14 -1.48
C LYS A 105 -1.39 13.91 -1.83
N CYS A 106 -1.23 13.60 -3.12
CA CYS A 106 -0.36 12.50 -3.56
C CYS A 106 1.12 12.81 -3.32
N TYR A 107 1.57 14.03 -3.60
CA TYR A 107 2.92 14.47 -3.27
C TYR A 107 3.21 14.42 -1.78
N LYS A 108 2.25 14.76 -0.90
CA LYS A 108 2.39 14.56 0.55
C LYS A 108 2.76 13.11 0.89
N ILE A 109 2.13 12.12 0.25
CA ILE A 109 2.44 10.70 0.48
C ILE A 109 3.81 10.33 -0.09
N ILE A 110 4.21 10.87 -1.24
CA ILE A 110 5.57 10.69 -1.77
C ILE A 110 6.62 11.27 -0.81
N HIS A 111 6.39 12.46 -0.26
CA HIS A 111 7.29 13.07 0.71
C HIS A 111 7.35 12.27 2.01
N TYR A 112 6.22 11.74 2.49
CA TYR A 112 6.18 10.83 3.62
C TYR A 112 7.04 9.58 3.36
N TYR A 113 6.87 8.93 2.21
CA TYR A 113 7.69 7.79 1.80
C TYR A 113 9.19 8.13 1.76
N ARG A 114 9.56 9.24 1.12
CA ARG A 114 10.96 9.69 1.03
C ARG A 114 11.57 10.02 2.38
N CYS A 115 10.77 10.55 3.31
CA CYS A 115 11.19 10.77 4.68
C CYS A 115 11.47 9.45 5.40
N VAL A 116 10.60 8.45 5.23
CA VAL A 116 10.75 7.13 5.89
C VAL A 116 11.90 6.32 5.30
N VAL A 117 12.12 6.39 3.98
CA VAL A 117 13.18 5.66 3.28
C VAL A 117 14.38 6.59 3.07
N ASP A 118 14.93 7.07 4.18
CA ASP A 118 16.00 8.08 4.22
C ASP A 118 17.41 7.54 3.93
N GLY A 119 17.55 6.21 3.80
CA GLY A 119 18.84 5.55 3.62
C GLY A 119 19.68 5.41 4.91
N LYS A 120 19.21 5.93 6.04
CA LYS A 120 19.92 5.88 7.35
C LYS A 120 19.22 4.95 8.33
N VAL A 121 17.92 5.17 8.58
CA VAL A 121 17.11 4.30 9.44
C VAL A 121 16.55 3.15 8.64
N LEU A 122 16.12 3.42 7.40
CA LEU A 122 15.61 2.42 6.49
C LEU A 122 16.23 2.61 5.11
N SER A 123 17.00 1.61 4.68
CA SER A 123 17.56 1.60 3.32
C SER A 123 16.47 1.34 2.28
N TRP A 124 16.66 1.90 1.08
CA TRP A 124 15.75 1.65 -0.03
C TRP A 124 15.70 0.16 -0.40
N ASN A 125 16.84 -0.54 -0.41
CA ASN A 125 16.89 -1.97 -0.73
C ASN A 125 16.07 -2.81 0.25
N SER A 126 16.22 -2.54 1.56
CA SER A 126 15.48 -3.25 2.60
C SER A 126 13.98 -2.96 2.52
N TYR A 127 13.61 -1.69 2.31
CA TYR A 127 12.23 -1.29 2.09
C TYR A 127 11.63 -2.00 0.87
N ALA A 128 12.29 -1.94 -0.29
CA ALA A 128 11.79 -2.50 -1.54
C ALA A 128 11.63 -4.02 -1.42
N ALA A 129 12.61 -4.72 -0.83
CA ALA A 129 12.54 -6.15 -0.58
C ALA A 129 11.34 -6.54 0.30
N ALA A 130 11.02 -5.73 1.32
CA ALA A 130 9.86 -5.95 2.19
C ALA A 130 8.54 -5.71 1.44
N ILE A 131 8.41 -4.59 0.74
CA ILE A 131 7.18 -4.23 0.04
C ILE A 131 6.88 -5.18 -1.12
N ILE A 132 7.89 -5.59 -1.91
CA ILE A 132 7.72 -6.58 -2.99
C ILE A 132 7.18 -7.91 -2.46
N LYS A 133 7.62 -8.34 -1.26
CA LYS A 133 7.10 -9.56 -0.63
C LYS A 133 5.67 -9.34 -0.11
N TYR A 134 5.40 -8.20 0.50
CA TYR A 134 4.06 -7.89 1.03
C TYR A 134 3.01 -7.73 -0.08
N ASP A 135 3.34 -7.04 -1.18
CA ASP A 135 2.47 -6.89 -2.35
C ASP A 135 1.99 -8.25 -2.90
N LYS A 136 2.88 -9.25 -2.93
CA LYS A 136 2.55 -10.63 -3.34
C LYS A 136 1.51 -11.32 -2.45
N THR A 137 1.28 -10.82 -1.24
CA THR A 137 0.28 -11.36 -0.29
C THR A 137 -1.08 -10.67 -0.38
N LYS A 138 -1.19 -9.62 -1.21
CA LYS A 138 -2.42 -8.84 -1.38
C LYS A 138 -3.05 -9.11 -2.73
N ASN A 139 -4.38 -9.13 -2.72
CA ASN A 139 -5.24 -9.41 -3.85
C ASN A 139 -6.31 -8.32 -3.90
N VAL A 140 -6.47 -7.69 -5.06
CA VAL A 140 -7.41 -6.57 -5.33
C VAL A 140 -8.16 -6.74 -6.65
#